data_AF-A0ABD5SS99-F1
#
_entry.id   AF-A0ABD5SS99-F1
#
_cell.length_a   1.000
_cell.length_b   1.000
_cell.length_c   1.000
_cell.angle_alpha   90.00
_cell.angle_beta   90.00
_cell.angle_gamma   90.00
#
_symmetry.space_group_name_H-M   'P 1'
#
loop_
_entity.id
_entity.type
_entity.pdbx_description
1 polymer ?
#
loop_
_entity_poly.entity_id
_entity_poly.type
_entity_poly.pdbx_seq_one_letter_code
_entity_poly.pdbx_strand_id
1 'polypeptide(L)'
;MTIRPTTFVTNVRTQSFAGSLEATGVEYRDTWSGEIGSIDADAVVMAAGCVETPRLWLNSGLPDNGWVGAGLTTHWFDFVVGSFDGDTFEELTGQRTIDPYVGHNAAARYDESGVGCFEMVGGTPGIAAFQSYSFSRAGYAFDTEAEPDAPWDSRGRLATTAAELLQTAGAEHVHRADAPPLLLHMQSSMRMGKVVDENCEASDVDRLFVGDHSALANGLGGPNPTNTGQALAIRTADRIDELYF
;
A
#
# COMPACT_ATOMS: atom_id res chain seq x y z
N MET A 1 -11.84 9.49 24.09
CA MET A 1 -11.16 8.51 23.21
C MET A 1 -10.83 7.28 24.02
N THR A 2 -11.21 6.09 23.56
CA THR A 2 -10.89 4.80 24.18
C THR A 2 -10.17 3.94 23.16
N ILE A 3 -9.02 3.37 23.53
CA ILE A 3 -8.28 2.42 22.68
C ILE A 3 -8.37 1.05 23.35
N ARG A 4 -8.81 0.04 22.59
CA ARG A 4 -8.92 -1.34 23.05
C ARG A 4 -7.99 -2.24 22.22
N PRO A 5 -6.71 -2.43 22.63
CA PRO A 5 -5.86 -3.41 21.97
C PRO A 5 -6.47 -4.82 22.10
N THR A 6 -5.94 -5.78 21.34
CA THR A 6 -6.35 -7.21 21.35
C THR A 6 -7.83 -7.47 21.03
N THR A 7 -8.60 -6.44 20.68
CA THR A 7 -10.02 -6.52 20.34
C THR A 7 -10.16 -6.76 18.83
N PHE A 8 -10.27 -8.02 18.43
CA PHE A 8 -10.42 -8.39 17.02
C PHE A 8 -11.90 -8.30 16.62
N VAL A 9 -12.24 -7.33 15.78
CA VAL A 9 -13.61 -7.15 15.27
C VAL A 9 -13.95 -8.30 14.32
N THR A 10 -15.07 -8.97 14.60
CA THR A 10 -15.51 -10.15 13.86
C THR A 10 -16.71 -9.87 12.95
N ASN A 11 -17.51 -8.86 13.28
CA ASN A 11 -18.75 -8.55 12.57
C ASN A 11 -19.10 -7.06 12.72
N VAL A 12 -19.61 -6.45 11.65
CA VAL A 12 -20.29 -5.14 11.67
C VAL A 12 -21.78 -5.41 11.81
N ARG A 13 -22.37 -4.96 12.92
CA ARG A 13 -23.80 -5.13 13.18
C ARG A 13 -24.58 -4.08 12.41
N THR A 14 -25.67 -4.53 11.78
CA THR A 14 -26.57 -3.67 11.04
C THR A 14 -28.02 -3.92 11.45
N GLN A 15 -28.87 -2.92 11.25
CA GLN A 15 -30.32 -3.03 11.34
C GLN A 15 -30.94 -2.45 10.09
N SER A 16 -32.10 -2.99 9.68
CA SER A 16 -32.83 -2.39 8.57
C SER A 16 -33.87 -1.41 9.08
N PHE A 17 -33.87 -0.19 8.55
CA PHE A 17 -34.87 0.83 8.84
C PHE A 17 -35.45 1.37 7.53
N ALA A 18 -36.77 1.33 7.37
CA ALA A 18 -37.47 1.82 6.17
C ALA A 18 -36.94 1.30 4.81
N GLY A 19 -36.26 0.15 4.79
CA GLY A 19 -35.68 -0.45 3.58
C GLY A 19 -34.21 -0.11 3.33
N SER A 20 -33.59 0.78 4.10
CA SER A 20 -32.13 0.92 4.13
C SER A 20 -31.51 0.05 5.22
N LEU A 21 -30.23 -0.28 5.08
CA LEU A 21 -29.44 -1.00 6.07
C LEU A 21 -28.54 0.02 6.77
N GLU A 22 -28.53 0.04 8.09
CA GLU A 22 -27.78 1.01 8.89
C GLU A 22 -26.82 0.29 9.84
N ALA A 23 -25.55 0.72 9.90
CA ALA A 23 -24.59 0.19 10.86
C ALA A 23 -24.85 0.71 12.27
N THR A 24 -24.91 -0.20 13.25
CA THR A 24 -25.25 0.11 14.65
C THR A 24 -24.13 -0.22 15.64
N GLY A 25 -23.01 -0.75 15.14
CA GLY A 25 -21.84 -1.07 15.94
C GLY A 25 -21.12 -2.32 15.45
N VAL A 26 -20.35 -2.94 16.33
CA VAL A 26 -19.51 -4.10 16.00
C VAL A 26 -19.58 -5.20 17.06
N GLU A 27 -19.29 -6.43 16.65
CA GLU A 27 -18.96 -7.54 17.55
C GLU A 27 -17.46 -7.79 17.48
N TYR A 28 -16.89 -8.22 18.61
CA TYR A 28 -15.47 -8.48 18.72
C TYR A 28 -15.19 -9.75 19.53
N ARG A 29 -13.98 -10.27 19.34
CA ARG A 29 -13.35 -11.25 20.23
C ARG A 29 -12.04 -10.67 20.76
N ASP A 30 -11.90 -10.62 22.08
CA ASP A 30 -10.61 -10.34 22.70
C ASP A 30 -9.67 -11.54 22.47
N THR A 31 -8.52 -11.28 21.86
CA THR A 31 -7.61 -12.34 21.40
C THR A 31 -6.76 -12.95 22.52
N TRP A 32 -6.77 -12.38 23.71
CA TRP A 32 -6.03 -12.90 24.86
C TRP A 32 -6.91 -13.77 25.76
N SER A 33 -8.09 -13.25 26.12
CA SER A 33 -9.06 -13.92 26.99
C SER A 33 -10.02 -14.85 26.23
N GLY A 34 -10.23 -14.60 24.94
CA GLY A 34 -11.26 -15.28 24.14
C GLY A 34 -12.67 -14.73 24.37
N GLU A 35 -12.84 -13.71 25.21
CA GLU A 35 -14.13 -13.09 25.49
C GLU A 35 -14.73 -12.50 24.21
N ILE A 36 -16.03 -12.72 23.99
CA ILE A 36 -16.78 -12.12 22.89
C ILE A 36 -17.68 -11.04 23.46
N GLY A 37 -17.76 -9.91 22.77
CA GLY A 37 -18.62 -8.80 23.16
C GLY A 37 -19.08 -7.98 21.97
N SER A 38 -19.80 -6.91 22.27
CA SER A 38 -20.25 -5.94 21.27
C SER A 38 -20.02 -4.52 21.75
N ILE A 39 -19.94 -3.59 20.80
CA ILE A 39 -19.84 -2.15 21.04
C ILE A 39 -20.86 -1.49 20.12
N ASP A 40 -21.84 -0.79 20.69
CA ASP A 40 -22.79 0.03 19.95
C ASP A 40 -22.12 1.34 19.51
N ALA A 41 -22.50 1.86 18.34
CA ALA A 41 -21.97 3.09 17.81
C ALA A 41 -22.99 3.80 16.91
N ASP A 42 -22.99 5.14 16.94
CA ASP A 42 -23.80 5.98 16.05
C ASP A 42 -23.23 6.06 14.62
N ALA A 43 -21.95 5.70 14.44
CA ALA A 43 -21.30 5.52 13.14
C ALA A 43 -20.14 4.53 13.27
N VAL A 44 -19.88 3.73 12.23
CA VAL A 44 -18.79 2.74 12.19
C VAL A 44 -17.82 3.11 11.08
N VAL A 45 -16.53 3.18 11.39
CA VAL A 45 -15.46 3.39 10.39
C VAL A 45 -14.58 2.14 10.35
N MET A 46 -14.54 1.47 9.20
CA MET A 46 -13.57 0.40 8.95
C MET A 46 -12.26 1.02 8.46
N ALA A 47 -11.18 0.72 9.18
CA ALA A 47 -9.83 1.17 8.87
C ALA A 47 -8.81 0.02 9.06
N ALA A 48 -9.16 -1.18 8.58
CA ALA A 48 -8.36 -2.39 8.76
C ALA A 48 -7.38 -2.66 7.60
N GLY A 49 -7.39 -1.80 6.58
CA GLY A 49 -6.53 -1.89 5.40
C GLY A 49 -7.10 -2.78 4.30
N CYS A 50 -6.37 -2.85 3.19
CA CYS A 50 -6.87 -3.38 1.93
C CYS A 50 -7.21 -4.88 1.89
N VAL A 51 -6.84 -5.63 2.92
CA VAL A 51 -7.18 -7.06 3.02
C VAL A 51 -8.25 -7.27 4.08
N GLU A 52 -8.06 -6.70 5.26
CA GLU A 52 -8.93 -6.97 6.40
C GLU A 52 -10.27 -6.21 6.33
N THR A 53 -10.30 -5.03 5.70
CA THR A 53 -11.57 -4.29 5.49
C THR A 53 -12.55 -5.07 4.61
N PRO A 54 -12.20 -5.51 3.37
CA PRO A 54 -13.11 -6.33 2.57
C PRO A 54 -13.38 -7.69 3.21
N ARG A 55 -12.41 -8.30 3.92
CA ARG A 55 -12.67 -9.53 4.68
C ARG A 55 -13.75 -9.31 5.74
N LEU A 56 -13.64 -8.25 6.54
CA LEU A 56 -14.61 -7.94 7.58
C LEU A 56 -15.99 -7.64 6.97
N TRP A 57 -16.03 -6.89 5.87
CA TRP A 57 -17.27 -6.63 5.12
C TRP A 57 -17.99 -7.94 4.75
N LEU A 58 -17.29 -8.84 4.07
CA LEU A 58 -17.85 -10.11 3.60
C LEU A 58 -18.22 -11.03 4.78
N ASN A 59 -17.40 -11.09 5.82
CA ASN A 59 -17.70 -11.86 7.03
C ASN A 59 -18.93 -11.34 7.79
N SER A 60 -19.25 -10.06 7.64
CA SER A 60 -20.40 -9.42 8.29
C SER A 60 -21.70 -9.62 7.50
N GLY A 61 -21.65 -10.29 6.35
CA GLY A 61 -22.82 -10.51 5.50
C GLY A 61 -23.41 -9.22 4.91
N LEU A 62 -22.58 -8.17 4.79
CA LEU A 62 -22.98 -6.91 4.16
C LEU A 62 -23.18 -7.07 2.65
N PRO A 63 -23.96 -6.19 2.00
CA PRO A 63 -24.24 -6.28 0.56
C PRO A 63 -22.96 -6.39 -0.28
N ASP A 64 -22.94 -7.29 -1.25
CA ASP A 64 -21.83 -7.42 -2.20
C ASP A 64 -22.33 -7.15 -3.62
N ASN A 65 -21.86 -6.03 -4.18
CA ASN A 65 -22.16 -5.61 -5.55
C ASN A 65 -21.13 -6.11 -6.57
N GLY A 66 -20.26 -7.03 -6.17
CA GLY A 66 -19.17 -7.58 -6.97
C GLY A 66 -17.88 -6.74 -6.96
N TRP A 67 -17.88 -5.58 -6.30
CA TRP A 67 -16.69 -4.72 -6.17
C TRP A 67 -15.98 -4.81 -4.81
N VAL A 68 -16.58 -5.46 -3.81
CA VAL A 68 -15.95 -5.66 -2.50
C VAL A 68 -14.71 -6.55 -2.67
N GLY A 69 -13.54 -6.02 -2.34
CA GLY A 69 -12.25 -6.69 -2.56
C GLY A 69 -11.72 -6.60 -4.00
N ALA A 70 -12.52 -6.13 -4.96
CA ALA A 70 -12.12 -6.02 -6.36
C ALA A 70 -11.38 -4.71 -6.65
N GLY A 71 -10.59 -4.69 -7.72
CA GLY A 71 -9.86 -3.49 -8.13
C GLY A 71 -8.64 -3.16 -7.25
N LEU A 72 -8.19 -4.11 -6.43
CA LEU A 72 -6.95 -4.02 -5.66
C LEU A 72 -5.79 -3.63 -6.58
N THR A 73 -5.08 -2.58 -6.20
CA THR A 73 -3.83 -2.16 -6.84
C THR A 73 -2.70 -2.17 -5.82
N THR A 74 -1.47 -2.31 -6.30
CA THR A 74 -0.26 -2.21 -5.47
C THR A 74 0.88 -1.70 -6.33
N HIS A 75 1.92 -1.16 -5.69
CA HIS A 75 3.17 -0.90 -6.38
C HIS A 75 3.92 -2.22 -6.58
N TRP A 76 4.47 -2.39 -7.78
CA TRP A 76 5.38 -3.48 -8.07
C TRP A 76 6.81 -2.95 -7.90
N PHE A 77 7.49 -3.40 -6.86
CA PHE A 77 8.85 -2.97 -6.55
C PHE A 77 9.88 -3.83 -7.29
N ASP A 78 10.98 -3.20 -7.68
CA ASP A 78 12.22 -3.88 -8.04
C ASP A 78 13.42 -3.02 -7.60
N PHE A 79 14.58 -3.65 -7.40
CA PHE A 79 15.79 -2.98 -6.95
C PHE A 79 16.86 -3.09 -8.02
N VAL A 80 17.43 -1.96 -8.43
CA VAL A 80 18.57 -1.90 -9.35
C VAL A 80 19.71 -1.16 -8.63
N VAL A 81 20.86 -1.81 -8.55
CA VAL A 81 21.99 -1.42 -7.70
C VAL A 81 23.22 -1.27 -8.57
N GLY A 82 23.89 -0.12 -8.48
CA GLY A 82 25.17 0.13 -9.13
C GLY A 82 26.32 0.05 -8.14
N SER A 83 27.39 -0.65 -8.53
CA SER A 83 28.68 -0.62 -7.85
C SER A 83 29.62 0.33 -8.58
N PHE A 84 30.28 1.22 -7.86
CA PHE A 84 31.17 2.24 -8.41
C PHE A 84 32.58 2.06 -7.85
N ASP A 85 33.60 2.39 -8.65
CA ASP A 85 34.93 2.63 -8.12
C ASP A 85 34.90 3.81 -7.12
N GLY A 86 35.70 3.71 -6.06
CA GLY A 86 35.67 4.68 -4.96
C GLY A 86 36.09 6.08 -5.39
N ASP A 87 37.01 6.22 -6.35
CA ASP A 87 37.46 7.53 -6.84
C ASP A 87 36.38 8.16 -7.73
N THR A 88 35.74 7.34 -8.58
CA THR A 88 34.59 7.76 -9.41
C THR A 88 33.42 8.23 -8.53
N PHE A 89 33.10 7.47 -7.48
CA PHE A 89 32.00 7.82 -6.58
C PHE A 89 32.30 9.10 -5.77
N GLU A 90 33.56 9.30 -5.36
CA GLU A 90 34.01 10.52 -4.67
C GLU A 90 33.94 11.75 -5.57
N GLU A 91 34.28 11.63 -6.86
CA GLU A 91 34.12 12.71 -7.83
C GLU A 91 32.64 13.12 -8.00
N LEU A 92 31.73 12.15 -8.02
CA LEU A 92 30.29 12.38 -8.22
C LEU A 92 29.57 12.92 -6.98
N THR A 93 29.93 12.42 -5.80
CA THR A 93 29.14 12.62 -4.57
C THR A 93 29.89 13.37 -3.46
N GLY A 94 31.20 13.54 -3.59
CA GLY A 94 32.08 14.06 -2.55
C GLY A 94 32.36 13.08 -1.41
N GLN A 95 31.97 11.80 -1.56
CA GLN A 95 32.19 10.74 -0.58
C GLN A 95 32.70 9.47 -1.27
N ARG A 96 33.58 8.71 -0.61
CA ARG A 96 34.12 7.45 -1.15
C ARG A 96 33.19 6.24 -1.03
N THR A 97 32.22 6.31 -0.13
CA THR A 97 31.27 5.24 0.16
C THR A 97 29.91 5.82 0.46
N ILE A 98 28.84 5.06 0.19
CA ILE A 98 27.50 5.40 0.65
C ILE A 98 27.27 4.84 2.06
N ASP A 99 26.78 5.69 2.96
CA ASP A 99 26.26 5.26 4.25
C ASP A 99 24.73 5.14 4.16
N PRO A 100 24.18 3.95 3.86
CA PRO A 100 22.75 3.80 3.57
C PRO A 100 21.84 4.15 4.76
N TYR A 101 22.40 4.24 5.96
CA TYR A 101 21.74 4.57 7.22
C TYR A 101 21.79 6.06 7.57
N VAL A 102 22.43 6.89 6.74
CA VAL A 102 22.51 8.34 6.92
C VAL A 102 21.49 9.03 6.00
N GLY A 103 20.64 9.87 6.58
CA GLY A 103 19.60 10.59 5.85
C GLY A 103 18.25 9.87 5.86
N HIS A 104 17.36 10.26 4.93
CA HIS A 104 16.03 9.66 4.81
C HIS A 104 16.06 8.48 3.84
N ASN A 105 15.39 7.38 4.20
CA ASN A 105 15.40 6.12 3.44
C ASN A 105 14.79 6.20 2.03
N ALA A 106 14.03 7.24 1.68
CA ALA A 106 13.41 7.41 0.36
C ALA A 106 13.40 8.89 -0.08
N ALA A 107 14.53 9.57 0.11
CA ALA A 107 14.61 11.04 0.02
C ALA A 107 14.54 11.59 -1.41
N ALA A 108 15.01 10.81 -2.39
CA ALA A 108 15.09 11.22 -3.79
C ALA A 108 14.19 10.32 -4.63
N ARG A 109 13.28 10.96 -5.38
CA ARG A 109 12.32 10.28 -6.25
C ARG A 109 12.19 11.01 -7.57
N TYR A 110 12.02 10.23 -8.64
CA TYR A 110 11.57 10.68 -9.94
C TYR A 110 10.27 9.95 -10.30
N ASP A 111 9.23 10.69 -10.64
CA ASP A 111 7.93 10.15 -11.05
C ASP A 111 7.61 10.61 -12.48
N GLU A 112 7.30 9.67 -13.36
CA GLU A 112 6.82 9.94 -14.72
C GLU A 112 5.43 9.34 -14.91
N SER A 113 4.45 10.21 -15.17
CA SER A 113 3.05 9.82 -15.29
C SER A 113 2.85 8.77 -16.38
N GLY A 114 2.21 7.65 -16.02
CA GLY A 114 1.94 6.53 -16.95
C GLY A 114 3.17 5.68 -17.30
N VAL A 115 4.34 5.98 -16.74
CA VAL A 115 5.58 5.22 -16.96
C VAL A 115 6.04 4.54 -15.67
N GLY A 116 6.08 5.28 -14.55
CA GLY A 116 6.44 4.74 -13.25
C GLY A 116 7.30 5.68 -12.42
N CYS A 117 8.03 5.11 -11.46
CA CYS A 117 8.78 5.85 -10.45
C CYS A 117 10.15 5.20 -10.18
N PHE A 118 11.16 6.03 -9.97
CA PHE A 118 12.43 5.66 -9.37
C PHE A 118 12.55 6.30 -8.01
N GLU A 119 12.92 5.52 -7.01
CA GLU A 119 13.25 6.03 -5.69
C GLU A 119 14.60 5.47 -5.24
N MET A 120 15.38 6.31 -4.59
CA MET A 120 16.54 5.85 -3.83
C MET A 120 16.05 5.15 -2.57
N VAL A 121 16.68 4.03 -2.21
CA VAL A 121 16.34 3.28 -0.99
C VAL A 121 17.54 3.24 -0.05
N GLY A 122 17.36 3.82 1.13
CA GLY A 122 18.27 3.73 2.27
C GLY A 122 17.73 2.79 3.35
N GLY A 123 18.58 2.44 4.30
CA GLY A 123 18.24 1.57 5.42
C GLY A 123 19.46 1.24 6.27
N THR A 124 19.22 0.54 7.38
CA THR A 124 20.34 -0.03 8.15
C THR A 124 21.16 -0.96 7.25
N PRO A 125 22.47 -1.13 7.49
CA PRO A 125 23.34 -1.91 6.59
C PRO A 125 22.80 -3.29 6.23
N GLY A 126 22.15 -3.98 7.18
CA GLY A 126 21.52 -5.28 6.94
C GLY A 126 20.29 -5.21 6.02
N ILE A 127 19.43 -4.21 6.19
CA ILE A 127 18.25 -4.01 5.32
C ILE A 127 18.69 -3.61 3.92
N ALA A 128 19.65 -2.68 3.81
CA ALA A 128 20.18 -2.23 2.53
C ALA A 128 20.84 -3.38 1.77
N ALA A 129 21.68 -4.19 2.44
CA ALA A 129 22.29 -5.38 1.82
C ALA A 129 21.25 -6.43 1.42
N PHE A 130 20.23 -6.64 2.27
CA PHE A 130 19.14 -7.56 1.97
C PHE A 130 18.37 -7.14 0.72
N GLN A 131 17.89 -5.89 0.67
CA GLN A 131 17.17 -5.32 -0.49
C GLN A 131 18.03 -5.32 -1.76
N SER A 132 19.31 -5.01 -1.62
CA SER A 132 20.22 -4.84 -2.75
C SER A 132 20.66 -6.16 -3.37
N TYR A 133 20.88 -7.21 -2.57
CA TYR A 133 21.58 -8.42 -3.04
C TYR A 133 20.93 -9.75 -2.63
N SER A 134 20.01 -9.75 -1.67
CA SER A 134 19.38 -10.99 -1.17
C SER A 134 17.88 -11.08 -1.47
N PHE A 135 17.27 -10.01 -1.98
CA PHE A 135 15.84 -9.88 -2.23
C PHE A 135 15.40 -10.46 -3.59
N SER A 136 16.18 -11.37 -4.19
CA SER A 136 15.97 -11.82 -5.57
C SER A 136 15.13 -13.10 -5.67
N ARG A 137 14.18 -13.14 -6.62
CA ARG A 137 13.57 -14.41 -7.10
C ARG A 137 14.24 -14.97 -8.35
N ALA A 138 15.07 -14.18 -9.03
CA ALA A 138 15.69 -14.54 -10.30
C ALA A 138 16.85 -15.54 -10.18
N GLY A 139 17.45 -15.70 -9.01
CA GLY A 139 18.79 -16.29 -8.95
C GLY A 139 19.79 -15.36 -9.63
N TYR A 140 20.87 -15.90 -10.21
CA TYR A 140 21.80 -15.06 -10.97
C TYR A 140 21.22 -14.71 -12.34
N ALA A 141 21.48 -13.50 -12.84
CA ALA A 141 20.86 -12.95 -14.06
C ALA A 141 21.03 -13.79 -15.35
N PHE A 142 21.95 -14.77 -15.38
CA PHE A 142 22.11 -15.69 -16.51
C PHE A 142 21.10 -16.86 -16.52
N ASP A 143 20.33 -17.04 -15.45
CA ASP A 143 19.34 -18.11 -15.30
C ASP A 143 17.87 -17.64 -15.49
N THR A 144 17.65 -16.37 -15.83
CA THR A 144 16.30 -15.77 -15.90
C THR A 144 15.81 -15.58 -17.35
N GLU A 145 14.84 -16.38 -17.79
CA GLU A 145 14.15 -16.17 -19.06
C GLU A 145 13.08 -15.06 -18.94
N ALA A 146 13.08 -14.08 -19.85
CA ALA A 146 12.09 -13.02 -19.91
C ALA A 146 11.10 -13.24 -21.07
N GLU A 147 9.79 -13.16 -20.77
CA GLU A 147 8.68 -13.23 -21.73
C GLU A 147 8.43 -11.84 -22.35
N PRO A 148 8.73 -11.61 -23.64
CA PRO A 148 8.68 -10.28 -24.26
C PRO A 148 7.28 -9.69 -24.40
N ASP A 149 6.26 -10.54 -24.53
CA ASP A 149 4.89 -10.12 -24.88
C ASP A 149 3.95 -10.05 -23.66
N ALA A 150 4.50 -10.18 -22.45
CA ALA A 150 3.67 -10.26 -21.27
C ALA A 150 3.13 -8.89 -20.84
N PRO A 151 1.85 -8.76 -20.45
CA PRO A 151 1.22 -7.46 -20.15
C PRO A 151 1.82 -6.74 -18.92
N TRP A 152 2.72 -7.38 -18.18
CA TRP A 152 3.50 -6.83 -17.07
C TRP A 152 4.92 -6.38 -17.49
N ASP A 153 5.15 -6.15 -18.79
CA ASP A 153 6.39 -5.67 -19.42
C ASP A 153 6.98 -4.36 -18.79
N SER A 154 6.26 -3.73 -17.85
CA SER A 154 6.83 -2.70 -16.96
C SER A 154 8.03 -3.19 -16.13
N ARG A 155 8.18 -4.50 -15.89
CA ARG A 155 9.32 -5.07 -15.16
C ARG A 155 10.66 -4.79 -15.84
N GLY A 156 10.68 -4.76 -17.17
CA GLY A 156 11.89 -4.45 -17.95
C GLY A 156 12.10 -2.95 -18.13
N ARG A 157 11.04 -2.21 -18.49
CA ARG A 157 11.17 -0.79 -18.89
C ARG A 157 11.84 0.09 -17.84
N LEU A 158 11.33 0.10 -16.61
CA LEU A 158 11.90 0.93 -15.54
C LEU A 158 13.27 0.40 -15.12
N ALA A 159 13.43 -0.91 -14.99
CA ALA A 159 14.69 -1.52 -14.58
C ALA A 159 15.82 -1.26 -15.59
N THR A 160 15.53 -1.31 -16.90
CA THR A 160 16.48 -0.97 -17.97
C THR A 160 16.89 0.48 -17.89
N THR A 161 15.94 1.41 -17.77
CA THR A 161 16.27 2.83 -17.60
C THR A 161 17.08 3.09 -16.33
N ALA A 162 16.77 2.43 -15.20
CA ALA A 162 17.58 2.54 -13.98
C ALA A 162 19.00 2.01 -14.19
N ALA A 163 19.16 0.89 -14.91
CA ALA A 163 20.46 0.33 -15.22
C ALA A 163 21.29 1.24 -16.14
N GLU A 164 20.67 1.81 -17.17
CA GLU A 164 21.30 2.78 -18.08
C GLU A 164 21.73 4.05 -17.33
N LEU A 165 20.89 4.55 -16.41
CA LEU A 165 21.21 5.69 -15.56
C LEU A 165 22.45 5.41 -14.69
N LEU A 166 22.50 4.25 -14.04
CA LEU A 166 23.63 3.84 -13.21
C LEU A 166 24.92 3.65 -14.03
N GLN A 167 24.83 3.00 -15.20
CA GLN A 167 25.96 2.83 -16.10
C GLN A 167 26.49 4.18 -16.62
N THR A 168 25.59 5.08 -17.03
CA THR A 168 25.95 6.42 -17.50
C THR A 168 26.58 7.25 -16.39
N ALA A 169 26.13 7.06 -15.14
CA ALA A 169 26.74 7.68 -13.98
C ALA A 169 28.13 7.11 -13.63
N GLY A 170 28.57 6.00 -14.24
CA GLY A 170 29.90 5.44 -14.01
C GLY A 170 29.93 4.17 -13.15
N ALA A 171 28.80 3.46 -12.98
CA ALA A 171 28.81 2.17 -12.30
C ALA A 171 29.63 1.15 -13.10
N GLU A 172 30.59 0.49 -12.43
CA GLU A 172 31.37 -0.62 -13.01
C GLU A 172 30.50 -1.87 -13.20
N HIS A 173 29.57 -2.08 -12.28
CA HIS A 173 28.65 -3.20 -12.29
C HIS A 173 27.24 -2.74 -11.94
N VAL A 174 26.24 -3.29 -12.62
CA VAL A 174 24.83 -3.10 -12.27
C VAL A 174 24.19 -4.46 -11.97
N HIS A 175 23.53 -4.54 -10.83
CA HIS A 175 22.75 -5.70 -10.40
C HIS A 175 21.27 -5.33 -10.31
N ARG A 176 20.42 -6.14 -10.92
CA ARG A 176 18.96 -6.08 -10.74
C ARG A 176 18.53 -7.23 -9.86
N ALA A 177 17.77 -6.94 -8.80
CA ALA A 177 17.31 -7.96 -7.86
C ALA A 177 16.23 -8.86 -8.45
N ASP A 178 15.33 -8.36 -9.32
CA ASP A 178 14.10 -9.06 -9.72
C ASP A 178 13.31 -9.49 -8.48
N ALA A 179 12.88 -8.48 -7.73
CA ALA A 179 12.25 -8.64 -6.44
C ALA A 179 10.93 -9.45 -6.53
N PRO A 180 10.63 -10.30 -5.53
CA PRO A 180 9.29 -10.86 -5.39
C PRO A 180 8.25 -9.74 -5.18
N PRO A 181 6.97 -9.96 -5.55
CA PRO A 181 5.92 -9.01 -5.24
C PRO A 181 5.90 -8.66 -3.75
N LEU A 182 6.12 -7.37 -3.45
CA LEU A 182 6.03 -6.81 -2.12
C LEU A 182 4.68 -6.10 -1.95
N LEU A 183 3.79 -6.68 -1.15
CA LEU A 183 2.45 -6.14 -0.90
C LEU A 183 2.46 -5.02 0.16
N LEU A 184 3.28 -3.99 -0.05
CA LEU A 184 3.45 -2.89 0.91
C LEU A 184 2.43 -1.76 0.70
N HIS A 185 2.17 -1.37 -0.55
CA HIS A 185 1.30 -0.23 -0.91
C HIS A 185 0.01 -0.67 -1.58
N MET A 186 -0.69 -1.62 -0.95
CA MET A 186 -2.00 -2.07 -1.40
C MET A 186 -3.04 -0.95 -1.28
N GLN A 187 -3.90 -0.81 -2.29
CA GLN A 187 -4.87 0.28 -2.44
C GLN A 187 -6.15 -0.22 -3.14
N SER A 188 -7.26 0.50 -2.98
CA SER A 188 -8.47 0.39 -3.82
C SER A 188 -9.33 -0.89 -3.72
N SER A 189 -9.14 -1.76 -2.73
CA SER A 189 -9.99 -2.96 -2.59
C SER A 189 -11.42 -2.69 -2.06
N MET A 190 -11.73 -1.46 -1.66
CA MET A 190 -13.07 -0.96 -1.32
C MET A 190 -13.34 0.33 -2.11
N ARG A 191 -13.00 0.31 -3.40
CA ARG A 191 -12.86 1.48 -4.27
C ARG A 191 -14.02 2.49 -4.16
N MET A 192 -13.68 3.75 -3.94
CA MET A 192 -14.61 4.89 -4.05
C MET A 192 -15.24 4.97 -5.44
N GLY A 193 -16.54 5.28 -5.48
CA GLY A 193 -17.39 5.22 -6.66
C GLY A 193 -17.82 3.80 -7.07
N LYS A 194 -17.44 2.78 -6.29
CA LYS A 194 -17.83 1.37 -6.50
C LYS A 194 -18.41 0.72 -5.25
N VAL A 195 -17.72 0.83 -4.11
CA VAL A 195 -18.15 0.26 -2.82
C VAL A 195 -18.56 1.36 -1.84
N VAL A 196 -17.81 2.47 -1.85
CA VAL A 196 -18.12 3.67 -1.08
C VAL A 196 -18.34 4.86 -1.99
N ASP A 197 -19.07 5.87 -1.53
CA ASP A 197 -19.31 7.14 -2.21
C ASP A 197 -18.13 8.13 -2.05
N GLU A 198 -18.29 9.37 -2.54
CA GLU A 198 -17.28 10.41 -2.37
C GLU A 198 -17.02 10.80 -0.90
N ASN A 199 -17.89 10.51 0.05
CA ASN A 199 -17.69 10.76 1.48
C ASN A 199 -16.91 9.62 2.17
N CYS A 200 -16.59 8.56 1.43
CA CYS A 200 -16.13 7.27 1.94
C CYS A 200 -17.19 6.51 2.75
N GLU A 201 -18.46 6.86 2.58
CA GLU A 201 -19.58 6.12 3.13
C GLU A 201 -19.96 4.96 2.21
N ALA A 202 -20.32 3.82 2.78
CA ALA A 202 -20.81 2.67 2.07
C ALA A 202 -22.08 3.00 1.28
N SER A 203 -22.09 2.70 -0.02
CA SER A 203 -23.22 3.03 -0.89
C SER A 203 -24.52 2.31 -0.54
N ASP A 204 -24.42 1.14 0.11
CA ASP A 204 -25.54 0.25 0.44
C ASP A 204 -25.80 0.13 1.95
N VAL A 205 -25.04 0.83 2.80
CA VAL A 205 -25.13 0.75 4.27
C VAL A 205 -24.92 2.12 4.90
N ASP A 206 -25.99 2.71 5.43
CA ASP A 206 -25.96 4.00 6.12
C ASP A 206 -25.04 3.94 7.36
N ARG A 207 -24.34 5.05 7.63
CA ARG A 207 -23.42 5.25 8.78
C ARG A 207 -22.23 4.30 8.84
N LEU A 208 -21.92 3.60 7.74
CA LEU A 208 -20.74 2.73 7.62
C LEU A 208 -19.73 3.37 6.67
N PHE A 209 -18.54 3.67 7.18
CA PHE A 209 -17.49 4.34 6.42
C PHE A 209 -16.24 3.47 6.26
N VAL A 210 -15.42 3.78 5.25
CA VAL A 210 -14.08 3.19 5.06
C VAL A 210 -13.01 4.28 5.08
N GLY A 211 -12.15 4.24 6.09
CA GLY A 211 -11.15 5.28 6.39
C GLY A 211 -9.70 4.86 6.12
N ASP A 212 -9.46 3.96 5.18
CA ASP A 212 -8.12 3.45 4.86
C ASP A 212 -7.83 3.43 3.33
N HIS A 213 -6.64 2.97 2.93
CA HIS A 213 -6.21 2.93 1.52
C HIS A 213 -7.12 2.10 0.60
N SER A 214 -7.96 1.22 1.15
CA SER A 214 -8.90 0.44 0.36
C SER A 214 -9.95 1.30 -0.32
N ALA A 215 -10.31 2.45 0.27
CA ALA A 215 -11.27 3.39 -0.29
C ALA A 215 -10.73 4.22 -1.47
N LEU A 216 -9.42 4.23 -1.71
CA LEU A 216 -8.85 5.03 -2.81
C LEU A 216 -9.47 4.64 -4.16
N ALA A 217 -9.85 5.65 -4.96
CA ALA A 217 -10.53 5.46 -6.23
C ALA A 217 -9.68 4.69 -7.26
N ASN A 218 -8.35 4.75 -7.15
CA ASN A 218 -7.39 4.05 -8.01
C ASN A 218 -6.03 3.92 -7.30
N GLY A 219 -5.07 3.28 -7.97
CA GLY A 219 -3.68 3.33 -7.55
C GLY A 219 -3.11 4.72 -7.83
N LEU A 220 -2.46 5.33 -6.83
CA LEU A 220 -1.95 6.71 -6.84
C LEU A 220 -0.74 6.97 -7.76
N GLY A 221 -0.38 6.03 -8.63
CA GLY A 221 0.82 6.10 -9.46
C GLY A 221 2.06 5.61 -8.73
N GLY A 222 3.19 6.30 -8.88
CA GLY A 222 4.46 5.99 -8.21
C GLY A 222 4.53 6.35 -6.71
N PRO A 223 3.90 7.44 -6.23
CA PRO A 223 4.07 7.89 -4.85
C PRO A 223 3.42 7.02 -3.77
N ASN A 224 4.07 6.92 -2.61
CA ASN A 224 3.56 6.16 -1.46
C ASN A 224 2.18 6.69 -1.00
N PRO A 225 1.21 5.81 -0.72
CA PRO A 225 -0.17 6.21 -0.46
C PRO A 225 -0.40 6.85 0.91
N THR A 226 0.55 6.75 1.85
CA THR A 226 0.32 7.05 3.28
C THR A 226 -0.21 8.44 3.55
N ASN A 227 0.36 9.48 2.93
CA ASN A 227 -0.11 10.86 3.14
C ASN A 227 -1.51 11.07 2.57
N THR A 228 -1.80 10.46 1.42
CA THR A 228 -3.14 10.48 0.82
C THR A 228 -4.14 9.72 1.70
N GLY A 229 -3.74 8.58 2.30
CA GLY A 229 -4.55 7.85 3.27
C GLY A 229 -4.87 8.66 4.52
N GLN A 230 -3.89 9.38 5.06
CA GLN A 230 -4.11 10.29 6.20
C GLN A 230 -5.05 11.46 5.83
N ALA A 231 -4.85 12.07 4.66
CA ALA A 231 -5.73 13.12 4.17
C ALA A 231 -7.16 12.61 3.94
N LEU A 232 -7.31 11.40 3.41
CA LEU A 232 -8.60 10.74 3.24
C LEU A 232 -9.27 10.51 4.60
N ALA A 233 -8.55 9.97 5.58
CA ALA A 233 -9.09 9.69 6.91
C ALA A 233 -9.56 10.97 7.63
N ILE A 234 -8.80 12.07 7.55
CA ILE A 234 -9.20 13.36 8.12
C ILE A 234 -10.47 13.87 7.42
N ARG A 235 -10.48 13.84 6.08
CA ARG A 235 -11.65 14.27 5.31
C ARG A 235 -12.89 13.42 5.60
N THR A 236 -12.74 12.10 5.77
CA THR A 236 -13.84 11.21 6.15
C THR A 236 -14.36 11.56 7.55
N ALA A 237 -13.49 11.89 8.49
CA ALA A 237 -13.90 12.33 9.83
C ALA A 237 -14.74 13.63 9.79
N ASP A 238 -14.33 14.63 9.00
CA ASP A 238 -15.09 15.86 8.81
C ASP A 238 -16.48 15.58 8.19
N ARG A 239 -16.56 14.64 7.24
CA ARG A 239 -17.84 14.26 6.62
C ARG A 239 -18.77 13.53 7.56
N ILE A 240 -18.25 12.68 8.44
CA ILE A 240 -19.05 12.01 9.47
C ILE A 240 -19.71 13.04 10.39
N ASP A 241 -18.96 14.05 10.81
CA ASP A 241 -19.48 15.16 11.63
C ASP A 241 -20.60 15.89 10.87
N GLU A 242 -20.33 16.38 9.65
CA GLU A 242 -21.30 17.13 8.84
C GLU A 242 -22.61 16.36 8.53
N LEU A 243 -22.54 15.04 8.35
CA LEU A 243 -23.69 14.22 7.96
C LEU A 243 -24.53 13.76 9.16
N TYR A 244 -23.90 13.54 10.32
CA TYR A 244 -24.52 12.79 11.41
C TYR A 244 -24.46 13.44 12.80
N PHE A 245 -23.73 14.54 12.99
CA PHE A 245 -23.53 15.19 14.30
C PHE A 245 -23.66 16.72 14.24
#